data_AF-A0AA43IH78-F1
#
_entry.id   AF-A0AA43IH78-F1
#
_cell.length_a   1.000
_cell.length_b   1.000
_cell.length_c   1.000
_cell.angle_alpha   90.00
_cell.angle_beta   90.00
_cell.angle_gamma   90.00
#
_symmetry.space_group_name_H-M   'P 1'
#
loop_
_entity.id
_entity.type
_entity.pdbx_description
1 polymer ?
#
loop_
_entity_poly.entity_id
_entity_poly.type
_entity_poly.pdbx_seq_one_letter_code
_entity_poly.pdbx_strand_id
1 'polypeptide(L)'
;PNDVTQGNGWTVKTVGVAHFGPQLVSYGFRLDTPQGSFVYSGDSGPCASMIKLAKDCDVLAHMCHYLSGTELCPEFAESCMGHLELARLGKEAGVRNLVLTHVTEQIDQAGVRERVVREMAGIYDGNIIFGEDLMEIPLQAPAAAKLL
;
A
#
# COMPACT_ATOMS: atom_id res chain seq x y z
N PRO A 1 -4.57 19.56 -1.03
CA PRO A 1 -4.65 18.27 -1.75
C PRO A 1 -4.35 18.44 -3.24
N ASN A 2 -3.65 17.48 -3.85
CA ASN A 2 -3.23 17.50 -5.26
C ASN A 2 -2.04 18.44 -5.56
N ASP A 3 -1.19 18.72 -4.56
CA ASP A 3 0.00 19.53 -4.75
C ASP A 3 1.13 18.71 -5.37
N VAL A 4 2.01 19.39 -6.12
CA VAL A 4 3.19 18.80 -6.73
C VAL A 4 4.39 19.66 -6.35
N THR A 5 5.40 19.03 -5.75
CA THR A 5 6.69 19.65 -5.42
C THR A 5 7.80 18.92 -6.18
N GLN A 6 8.77 19.65 -6.71
CA GLN A 6 9.81 19.09 -7.58
C GLN A 6 11.19 19.62 -7.20
N GLY A 7 12.22 18.81 -7.46
CA GLY A 7 13.62 19.19 -7.32
C GLY A 7 14.47 18.58 -8.44
N ASN A 8 15.79 18.54 -8.25
CA ASN A 8 16.71 18.00 -9.26
C ASN A 8 16.51 16.49 -9.44
N GLY A 9 15.68 16.11 -10.42
CA GLY A 9 15.44 14.72 -10.79
C GLY A 9 14.44 14.00 -9.89
N TRP A 10 13.59 14.69 -9.13
CA TRP A 10 12.53 14.03 -8.38
C TRP A 10 11.26 14.88 -8.35
N THR A 11 10.11 14.20 -8.24
CA THR A 11 8.79 14.82 -8.09
C THR A 11 8.04 14.15 -6.95
N VAL A 12 7.46 14.95 -6.05
CA VAL A 12 6.52 14.49 -5.03
C VAL A 12 5.13 15.01 -5.36
N LYS A 13 4.16 14.11 -5.48
CA LYS A 13 2.73 14.42 -5.61
C LYS A 13 2.01 14.04 -4.33
N THR A 14 1.13 14.91 -3.85
CA THR A 14 0.23 14.61 -2.72
C THR A 14 -1.21 14.53 -3.19
N VAL A 15 -2.02 13.65 -2.64
CA VAL A 15 -3.47 13.60 -2.92
C VAL A 15 -4.23 13.38 -1.62
N GLY A 16 -5.47 13.85 -1.54
CA GLY A 16 -6.34 13.53 -0.42
C GLY A 16 -6.74 12.06 -0.42
N VAL A 17 -6.75 11.43 0.75
CA VAL A 17 -7.12 10.01 0.93
C VAL A 17 -8.23 9.84 1.97
N ALA A 18 -8.93 8.72 1.93
CA ALA A 18 -10.08 8.47 2.81
C ALA A 18 -9.59 7.95 4.18
N HIS A 19 -9.78 8.73 5.24
CA HIS A 19 -9.47 8.30 6.60
C HIS A 19 -10.36 9.02 7.63
N PHE A 20 -9.92 10.13 8.24
CA PHE A 20 -10.68 10.90 9.25
C PHE A 20 -11.38 12.15 8.67
N GLY A 21 -11.94 12.05 7.47
CA GLY A 21 -12.70 13.14 6.87
C GLY A 21 -14.11 13.24 7.47
N PRO A 22 -14.66 14.46 7.68
CA PRO A 22 -14.13 15.78 7.34
C PRO A 22 -13.26 16.44 8.44
N GLN A 23 -13.04 15.80 9.58
CA GLN A 23 -12.36 16.39 10.75
C GLN A 23 -10.87 16.65 10.49
N LEU A 24 -10.22 15.77 9.72
CA LEU A 24 -8.83 15.87 9.31
C LEU A 24 -8.69 15.66 7.81
N VAL A 25 -7.67 16.28 7.23
CA VAL A 25 -7.27 16.04 5.84
C VAL A 25 -6.08 15.08 5.86
N SER A 26 -6.30 13.86 5.39
CA SER A 26 -5.26 12.85 5.22
C SER A 26 -4.67 12.89 3.81
N TYR A 27 -3.38 12.60 3.70
CA TYR A 27 -2.65 12.65 2.44
C TYR A 27 -1.91 11.35 2.14
N GLY A 28 -2.00 10.92 0.89
CA GLY A 28 -1.07 9.98 0.28
C GLY A 28 0.00 10.72 -0.51
N PHE A 29 1.19 10.12 -0.63
CA PHE A 29 2.37 10.71 -1.26
C PHE A 29 2.90 9.76 -2.34
N ARG A 30 3.27 10.31 -3.49
CA ARG A 30 4.03 9.62 -4.53
C ARG A 30 5.32 10.36 -4.79
N LEU A 31 6.44 9.67 -4.70
CA LEU A 31 7.76 10.11 -5.08
C LEU A 31 8.17 9.40 -6.38
N ASP A 32 8.41 10.16 -7.44
CA ASP A 32 8.98 9.66 -8.69
C ASP A 32 10.41 10.17 -8.86
N THR A 33 11.32 9.27 -9.27
CA THR A 33 12.74 9.53 -9.53
C THR A 33 13.19 8.76 -10.79
N PRO A 34 14.36 9.06 -11.39
CA PRO A 34 14.94 8.23 -12.46
C PRO A 34 15.16 6.77 -12.08
N GLN A 35 15.33 6.46 -10.80
CA GLN A 35 15.53 5.08 -10.33
C GLN A 35 14.23 4.29 -10.18
N GLY A 36 13.10 4.98 -10.06
CA GLY A 36 11.80 4.34 -9.83
C GLY A 36 10.84 5.23 -9.01
N SER A 37 9.72 4.62 -8.64
CA SER A 37 8.59 5.28 -7.99
C SER A 37 8.21 4.62 -6.66
N PHE A 38 7.99 5.44 -5.65
CA PHE A 38 7.55 5.02 -4.32
C PHE A 38 6.26 5.75 -3.94
N VAL A 39 5.28 5.01 -3.44
CA VAL A 39 4.02 5.56 -2.96
C VAL A 39 3.83 5.18 -1.49
N TYR A 40 3.53 6.17 -0.67
CA TYR A 40 3.19 6.02 0.73
C TYR A 40 1.74 6.48 0.92
N SER A 41 0.87 5.58 1.38
CA SER A 41 -0.56 5.90 1.51
C SER A 41 -0.88 6.85 2.65
N GLY A 42 -0.02 6.90 3.69
CA GLY A 42 -0.46 7.28 5.04
C GLY A 42 -1.53 6.31 5.54
N ASP A 43 -2.30 6.72 6.55
CA ASP A 43 -3.48 5.96 6.92
C ASP A 43 -4.61 6.28 5.94
N SER A 44 -5.12 5.24 5.26
CA SER A 44 -6.26 5.35 4.37
C SER A 44 -7.03 4.04 4.17
N GLY A 45 -8.34 4.16 3.98
CA GLY A 45 -9.22 3.11 3.48
C GLY A 45 -9.31 3.10 1.94
N PRO A 46 -10.18 2.25 1.37
CA PRO A 46 -10.35 2.12 -0.07
C PRO A 46 -10.83 3.44 -0.71
N CYS A 47 -10.02 4.01 -1.61
CA CYS A 47 -10.42 5.20 -2.35
C CYS A 47 -9.80 5.27 -3.76
N ALA A 48 -10.55 5.86 -4.69
CA ALA A 48 -10.12 6.03 -6.07
C ALA A 48 -8.88 6.94 -6.23
N SER A 49 -8.65 7.86 -5.29
CA SER A 49 -7.46 8.70 -5.30
C SER A 49 -6.19 7.88 -5.03
N MET A 50 -6.23 6.87 -4.17
CA MET A 50 -5.07 6.00 -3.94
C MET A 50 -4.78 5.09 -5.12
N ILE A 51 -5.81 4.52 -5.78
CA ILE A 51 -5.60 3.74 -7.01
C ILE A 51 -4.90 4.59 -8.08
N LYS A 52 -5.35 5.84 -8.25
CA LYS A 52 -4.74 6.78 -9.21
C LYS A 52 -3.32 7.18 -8.81
N LEU A 53 -3.06 7.39 -7.52
CA LEU A 53 -1.74 7.76 -7.03
C LEU A 53 -0.75 6.60 -7.22
N ALA A 54 -1.16 5.38 -6.86
CA ALA A 54 -0.34 4.16 -6.93
C ALA A 54 -0.18 3.58 -8.34
N LYS A 55 -0.76 4.22 -9.37
CA LYS A 55 -0.79 3.68 -10.72
C LYS A 55 0.62 3.39 -11.25
N ASP A 56 0.85 2.12 -11.57
CA ASP A 56 2.07 1.53 -12.11
C ASP A 56 3.33 1.89 -11.31
N CYS A 57 3.21 2.04 -9.98
CA CYS A 57 4.34 2.36 -9.13
C CYS A 57 5.19 1.12 -8.79
N ASP A 58 6.47 1.34 -8.52
CA ASP A 58 7.40 0.25 -8.21
C ASP A 58 7.21 -0.27 -6.80
N VAL A 59 6.99 0.61 -5.82
CA VAL A 59 6.72 0.24 -4.43
C VAL A 59 5.52 1.04 -3.91
N LEU A 60 4.55 0.36 -3.32
CA LEU A 60 3.47 0.95 -2.53
C LEU A 60 3.59 0.45 -1.09
N ALA A 61 3.89 1.35 -0.15
CA ALA A 61 3.72 1.09 1.28
C ALA A 61 2.33 1.56 1.70
N HIS A 62 1.51 0.61 2.14
CA HIS A 62 0.11 0.87 2.48
C HIS A 62 -0.28 0.25 3.82
N MET A 63 -1.12 0.96 4.58
CA MET A 63 -1.70 0.38 5.78
C MET A 63 -2.50 -0.90 5.43
N CYS A 64 -2.40 -1.91 6.28
CA CYS A 64 -3.22 -3.12 6.24
C CYS A 64 -3.68 -3.41 7.66
N HIS A 65 -4.82 -2.86 8.04
CA HIS A 65 -5.15 -2.63 9.43
C HIS A 65 -5.94 -3.77 10.08
N TYR A 66 -6.73 -4.50 9.29
CA TYR A 66 -7.58 -5.57 9.79
C TYR A 66 -7.71 -6.72 8.77
N LEU A 67 -8.15 -7.88 9.24
CA LEU A 67 -8.52 -8.98 8.35
C LEU A 67 -9.85 -8.67 7.68
N SER A 68 -9.90 -8.60 6.35
CA SER A 68 -11.14 -8.37 5.59
C SER A 68 -12.28 -9.27 6.08
N GLY A 69 -13.43 -8.66 6.38
CA GLY A 69 -14.59 -9.32 7.01
C GLY A 69 -14.62 -9.21 8.53
N THR A 70 -13.65 -8.54 9.17
CA THR A 70 -13.64 -8.22 10.60
C THR A 70 -13.65 -6.72 10.89
N GLU A 71 -14.07 -5.90 9.92
CA GLU A 71 -14.30 -4.48 10.13
C GLU A 71 -15.27 -4.22 11.29
N LEU A 72 -15.00 -3.16 12.06
CA LEU A 72 -15.83 -2.81 13.22
C LEU A 72 -17.22 -2.32 12.80
N CYS A 73 -17.28 -1.57 11.71
CA CYS A 73 -18.49 -1.06 11.08
C CYS A 73 -18.16 -0.61 9.64
N PRO A 74 -19.18 -0.34 8.79
CA PRO A 74 -18.95 0.13 7.42
C PRO A 74 -18.10 1.41 7.34
N GLU A 75 -18.31 2.36 8.25
CA GLU A 75 -17.56 3.63 8.29
C GLU A 75 -16.08 3.41 8.63
N PHE A 76 -15.78 2.38 9.43
CA PHE A 76 -14.41 1.96 9.69
C PHE A 76 -13.77 1.36 8.44
N ALA A 77 -14.50 0.55 7.67
CA ALA A 77 -14.02 0.00 6.40
C ALA A 77 -13.82 1.06 5.30
N GLU A 78 -14.49 2.21 5.40
CA GLU A 78 -14.26 3.35 4.50
C GLU A 78 -12.99 4.15 4.85
N SER A 79 -12.52 4.06 6.10
CA SER A 79 -11.40 4.84 6.62
C SER A 79 -10.13 4.02 6.86
N CYS A 80 -10.24 2.71 6.99
CA CYS A 80 -9.13 1.78 7.20
C CYS A 80 -9.14 0.69 6.13
N MET A 81 -8.00 0.04 5.92
CA MET A 81 -7.82 -0.93 4.84
C MET A 81 -7.75 -2.38 5.35
N GLY A 82 -8.56 -3.25 4.77
CA GLY A 82 -8.45 -4.72 4.93
C GLY A 82 -7.50 -5.33 3.91
N HIS A 83 -6.95 -6.52 4.20
CA HIS A 83 -5.93 -7.14 3.35
C HIS A 83 -6.41 -7.50 1.93
N LEU A 84 -7.66 -7.97 1.78
CA LEU A 84 -8.21 -8.29 0.45
C LEU A 84 -8.53 -7.03 -0.36
N GLU A 85 -9.01 -5.97 0.30
CA GLU A 85 -9.23 -4.65 -0.32
C GLU A 85 -7.90 -4.07 -0.80
N LEU A 86 -6.85 -4.20 0.01
CA LEU A 86 -5.51 -3.77 -0.37
C LEU A 86 -4.97 -4.56 -1.56
N ALA A 87 -5.18 -5.88 -1.61
CA ALA A 87 -4.78 -6.70 -2.75
C ALA A 87 -5.51 -6.27 -4.04
N ARG A 88 -6.82 -5.96 -3.97
CA ARG A 88 -7.57 -5.43 -5.12
C ARG A 88 -7.03 -4.08 -5.59
N LEU A 89 -6.74 -3.17 -4.65
CA LEU A 89 -6.12 -1.88 -4.94
C LEU A 89 -4.77 -2.06 -5.65
N GLY A 90 -3.88 -2.90 -5.11
CA GLY A 90 -2.58 -3.19 -5.71
C GLY A 90 -2.71 -3.76 -7.13
N LYS A 91 -3.67 -4.68 -7.35
CA LYS A 91 -3.96 -5.24 -8.67
C LYS A 91 -4.46 -4.19 -9.65
N GLU A 92 -5.46 -3.40 -9.26
CA GLU A 92 -6.07 -2.37 -10.10
C GLU A 92 -5.07 -1.27 -10.46
N ALA A 93 -4.26 -0.84 -9.49
CA ALA A 93 -3.22 0.15 -9.70
C ALA A 93 -2.01 -0.41 -10.46
N GLY A 94 -1.86 -1.73 -10.64
CA GLY A 94 -0.68 -2.30 -11.31
C GLY A 94 0.61 -2.09 -10.52
N VAL A 95 0.51 -2.08 -9.19
CA VAL A 95 1.66 -1.95 -8.29
C VAL A 95 2.61 -3.13 -8.52
N ARG A 96 3.92 -2.90 -8.50
CA ARG A 96 4.92 -3.97 -8.64
C ARG A 96 5.25 -4.67 -7.31
N ASN A 97 5.53 -3.88 -6.27
CA ASN A 97 5.79 -4.36 -4.91
C ASN A 97 4.83 -3.71 -3.92
N LEU A 98 3.94 -4.51 -3.33
CA LEU A 98 2.97 -4.10 -2.33
C LEU A 98 3.49 -4.43 -0.94
N VAL A 99 3.80 -3.39 -0.17
CA VAL A 99 4.34 -3.48 1.19
C VAL A 99 3.22 -3.22 2.19
N LEU A 100 2.88 -4.23 2.97
CA LEU A 100 1.94 -4.10 4.09
C LEU A 100 2.65 -3.45 5.26
N THR A 101 2.07 -2.39 5.80
CA THR A 101 2.52 -1.72 7.03
C THR A 101 1.32 -1.38 7.92
N HIS A 102 1.57 -0.77 9.08
CA HIS A 102 0.54 -0.32 10.03
C HIS A 102 -0.50 -1.42 10.32
N VAL A 103 0.03 -2.63 10.56
CA VAL A 103 -0.73 -3.83 10.89
C VAL A 103 -1.10 -3.83 12.37
N THR A 104 -2.23 -4.44 12.71
CA THR A 104 -2.65 -4.62 14.11
C THR A 104 -2.17 -5.95 14.66
N GLU A 105 -2.23 -6.10 15.99
CA GLU A 105 -1.99 -7.38 16.67
C GLU A 105 -2.85 -8.52 16.12
N GLN A 106 -4.00 -8.24 15.49
CA GLN A 106 -4.82 -9.26 14.83
C GLN A 106 -4.09 -9.95 13.69
N ILE A 107 -3.35 -9.17 12.89
CA ILE A 107 -2.59 -9.65 11.73
C ILE A 107 -1.19 -10.08 12.15
N ASP A 108 -0.61 -9.38 13.12
CA ASP A 108 0.75 -9.57 13.58
C ASP A 108 0.92 -10.78 14.52
N GLN A 109 0.52 -11.95 14.02
CA GLN A 109 0.61 -13.23 14.72
C GLN A 109 1.24 -14.28 13.80
N ALA A 110 1.98 -15.21 14.40
CA ALA A 110 2.53 -16.36 13.69
C ALA A 110 1.41 -17.17 13.01
N GLY A 111 1.60 -17.52 11.74
CA GLY A 111 0.61 -18.23 10.92
C GLY A 111 -0.47 -17.31 10.31
N VAL A 112 -0.75 -16.15 10.93
CA VAL A 112 -1.70 -15.17 10.38
C VAL A 112 -1.04 -14.32 9.31
N ARG A 113 0.21 -13.88 9.53
CA ARG A 113 0.99 -13.14 8.50
C ARG A 113 1.05 -13.93 7.19
N GLU A 114 1.39 -15.22 7.25
CA GLU A 114 1.48 -16.11 6.08
C GLU A 114 0.12 -16.36 5.43
N ARG A 115 -0.93 -16.49 6.25
CA ARG A 115 -2.31 -16.62 5.76
C ARG A 115 -2.73 -15.36 4.99
N VAL A 116 -2.46 -14.17 5.51
CA VAL A 116 -2.76 -12.89 4.86
C VAL A 116 -2.06 -12.81 3.50
N VAL A 117 -0.76 -13.08 3.46
CA VAL A 117 0.01 -13.09 2.20
C VAL A 117 -0.59 -14.08 1.20
N ARG A 118 -0.91 -15.30 1.62
CA ARG A 118 -1.54 -16.32 0.77
C ARG A 118 -2.89 -15.87 0.22
N GLU A 119 -3.76 -15.32 1.05
CA GLU A 119 -5.10 -14.88 0.63
C GLU A 119 -5.01 -13.70 -0.36
N MET A 120 -4.12 -12.73 -0.08
CA MET A 120 -3.85 -11.61 -1.00
C MET A 120 -3.29 -12.07 -2.34
N ALA A 121 -2.40 -13.07 -2.36
CA ALA A 121 -1.85 -13.65 -3.59
C ALA A 121 -2.91 -14.33 -4.47
N GLY A 122 -4.09 -14.65 -3.93
CA GLY A 122 -5.24 -15.11 -4.72
C GLY A 122 -5.89 -14.00 -5.56
N ILE A 123 -5.56 -12.73 -5.30
CA ILE A 123 -6.12 -11.55 -5.97
C ILE A 123 -5.03 -10.78 -6.72
N TYR A 124 -3.87 -10.58 -6.10
CA TYR A 124 -2.79 -9.72 -6.57
C TYR A 124 -1.61 -10.55 -7.08
N ASP A 125 -1.18 -10.25 -8.31
CA ASP A 125 -0.15 -11.00 -9.03
C ASP A 125 1.27 -10.44 -8.84
N GLY A 126 1.40 -9.29 -8.16
CA GLY A 126 2.70 -8.67 -7.86
C GLY A 126 3.33 -9.19 -6.56
N ASN A 127 4.43 -8.57 -6.14
CA ASN A 127 5.13 -9.00 -4.93
C ASN A 127 4.42 -8.48 -3.68
N ILE A 128 4.12 -9.36 -2.74
CA ILE A 128 3.57 -9.00 -1.43
C ILE A 128 4.70 -9.08 -0.41
N ILE A 129 4.96 -7.96 0.26
CA ILE A 129 6.00 -7.84 1.27
C ILE A 129 5.32 -7.47 2.59
N PHE A 130 5.52 -8.28 3.61
CA PHE A 130 5.10 -7.93 4.97
C PHE A 130 6.20 -7.06 5.58
N GLY A 131 5.95 -5.77 5.78
CA GLY A 131 6.94 -4.83 6.29
C GLY A 131 7.27 -5.10 7.75
N GLU A 132 8.53 -4.94 8.11
CA GLU A 132 9.04 -5.08 9.48
C GLU A 132 9.91 -3.88 9.86
N ASP A 133 10.06 -3.64 11.15
CA ASP A 133 10.95 -2.62 11.66
C ASP A 133 12.38 -2.83 11.13
N LEU A 134 13.01 -1.75 10.66
CA LEU A 134 14.35 -1.73 10.09
C LEU A 134 14.51 -2.55 8.78
N MET A 135 13.42 -3.03 8.19
CA MET A 135 13.46 -3.73 6.91
C MET A 135 13.84 -2.79 5.77
N GLU A 136 14.83 -3.20 4.97
CA GLU A 136 15.17 -2.54 3.72
C GLU A 136 14.43 -3.21 2.55
N ILE A 137 13.73 -2.40 1.76
CA ILE A 137 12.93 -2.89 0.63
C ILE A 137 13.54 -2.35 -0.68
N PRO A 138 13.94 -3.22 -1.62
CA PRO A 138 14.46 -2.77 -2.89
C PRO A 138 13.34 -2.13 -3.73
N LEU A 139 13.69 -1.08 -4.49
CA LEU A 139 12.76 -0.47 -5.46
C LEU A 139 12.39 -1.45 -6.58
N GLN A 140 13.34 -2.28 -7.01
CA GLN A 140 13.12 -3.25 -8.08
C GLN A 140 12.56 -4.56 -7.51
N ALA A 141 11.66 -5.19 -8.26
CA ALA A 141 11.21 -6.55 -7.95
C ALA A 141 12.40 -7.53 -7.95
N PRO A 142 12.32 -8.64 -7.19
CA PRO A 142 13.28 -9.73 -7.31
C PRO A 142 13.41 -10.15 -8.77
N ALA A 143 14.62 -10.05 -9.31
CA ALA A 143 14.91 -10.59 -10.63
C ALA A 143 14.97 -12.11 -10.52
N ALA A 144 14.55 -12.82 -11.58
CA ALA A 144 14.81 -14.25 -11.69
C ALA A 144 16.33 -14.47 -11.62
N ALA A 145 16.81 -14.95 -10.48
CA ALA A 145 18.18 -15.41 -10.37
C ALA A 145 18.32 -16.68 -11.21
N LYS A 146 19.45 -16.83 -11.90
CA LYS A 146 19.81 -18.12 -12.49
C LYS A 146 19.88 -19.13 -11.35
N LEU A 147 18.96 -20.10 -11.38
CA LEU A 147 18.97 -21.22 -10.43
C LEU A 147 20.15 -22.17 -10.70
N LEU A 148 20.86 -21.98 -11.84
CA LEU A 148 22.05 -22.70 -12.33
C LEU A 148 22.96 -21.77 -13.14
#